data_AF-A0A7N0V3X3-F1
#
_entry.id   AF-A0A7N0V3X3-F1
#
_cell.length_a   1.000
_cell.length_b   1.000
_cell.length_c   1.000
_cell.angle_alpha   90.00
_cell.angle_beta   90.00
_cell.angle_gamma   90.00
#
_symmetry.space_group_name_H-M   'P 1'
#
loop_
_entity.id
_entity.type
_entity.pdbx_description
1 polymer ?
#
loop_
_entity_poly.entity_id
_entity_poly.type
_entity_poly.pdbx_seq_one_letter_code
_entity_poly.pdbx_strand_id
1 'polypeptide(L)'
;MFIESFRVESPNLRYEENEINSLYSYETTELVHDAKNGWVVKPKTVNYQFKTDTRVPKLGVMLVGWGGNNGSTLTGGVIANREGISWATKEKIQRANYFGSLTQASSIRVGSFNGEEIYAPFKSLLPMVNPDEVVFGGWDISKLNLADAMARAKVFDIDLQKQLRPYMESMVPLPGIFDPDFIAANQGTRADNVLKGSKKENIAQIQKDIRFVPLLVKLPILTAQIFGGSSLTICTHALFWGYSDMDHKSPLQPDLDQRRRT
;
A
#
# COMPACT_ATOMS: atom_id res chain seq x y z
N MET A 1 -10.07 -8.48 28.38
CA MET A 1 -9.50 -9.77 27.87
C MET A 1 -9.16 -9.66 26.37
N PHE A 2 -8.17 -10.43 25.88
CA PHE A 2 -7.72 -10.42 24.48
C PHE A 2 -8.00 -11.76 23.80
N ILE A 3 -8.61 -11.75 22.61
CA ILE A 3 -8.92 -12.94 21.83
C ILE A 3 -8.25 -12.88 20.45
N GLU A 4 -7.74 -14.00 19.95
CA GLU A 4 -7.00 -14.02 18.69
C GLU A 4 -7.89 -14.09 17.44
N SER A 5 -9.08 -14.68 17.57
CA SER A 5 -10.05 -14.81 16.48
C SER A 5 -11.48 -14.83 17.01
N PHE A 6 -12.44 -14.50 16.14
CA PHE A 6 -13.86 -14.50 16.45
C PHE A 6 -14.70 -14.68 15.18
N ARG A 7 -15.99 -14.99 15.37
CA ARG A 7 -17.00 -15.07 14.31
C ARG A 7 -18.18 -14.18 14.69
N VAL A 8 -18.76 -13.48 13.71
CA VAL A 8 -19.92 -12.62 13.93
C VAL A 8 -21.19 -13.37 13.53
N GLU A 9 -22.10 -13.58 14.48
CA GLU A 9 -23.43 -14.09 14.19
C GLU A 9 -24.40 -12.92 14.04
N SER A 10 -24.93 -12.72 12.83
CA SER A 10 -25.84 -11.62 12.51
C SER A 10 -26.78 -12.02 11.38
N PRO A 11 -28.07 -11.63 11.41
CA PRO A 11 -28.99 -11.86 10.30
C PRO A 11 -28.57 -11.12 9.02
N ASN A 12 -27.74 -10.08 9.15
CA ASN A 12 -27.24 -9.27 8.04
C ASN A 12 -25.92 -9.79 7.48
N LEU A 13 -25.45 -10.96 7.93
CA LEU A 13 -24.16 -11.51 7.54
C LEU A 13 -24.29 -12.98 7.17
N ARG A 14 -23.78 -13.34 6.00
CA ARG A 14 -23.76 -14.71 5.50
C ARG A 14 -22.34 -15.09 5.08
N TYR A 15 -21.81 -16.12 5.73
CA TYR A 15 -20.56 -16.76 5.35
C TYR A 15 -20.83 -17.81 4.26
N GLU A 16 -20.07 -17.77 3.19
CA GLU A 16 -20.00 -18.80 2.15
C GLU A 16 -18.58 -19.40 2.11
N GLU A 17 -18.30 -20.29 1.15
CA GLU A 17 -17.01 -21.01 1.10
C GLU A 17 -15.80 -20.07 0.94
N ASN A 18 -15.90 -19.06 0.08
CA ASN A 18 -14.80 -18.14 -0.25
C ASN A 18 -15.20 -16.67 -0.08
N GLU A 19 -16.35 -16.38 0.55
CA GLU A 19 -16.94 -15.05 0.55
C GLU A 19 -17.70 -14.76 1.84
N ILE A 20 -17.67 -13.50 2.25
CA ILE A 20 -18.54 -12.94 3.29
C ILE A 20 -19.46 -11.92 2.63
N ASN A 21 -20.76 -12.17 2.71
CA ASN A 21 -21.79 -11.23 2.26
C ASN A 21 -22.37 -10.51 3.47
N SER A 22 -22.36 -9.17 3.46
CA SER A 22 -22.92 -8.36 4.54
C SER A 22 -23.82 -7.25 4.03
N LEU A 23 -24.89 -6.99 4.78
CA LEU A 23 -25.80 -5.87 4.58
C LEU A 23 -25.49 -4.79 5.62
N TYR A 24 -25.31 -3.55 5.16
CA TYR A 24 -24.98 -2.42 6.01
C TYR A 24 -25.87 -1.22 5.69
N SER A 25 -26.60 -0.74 6.68
CA SER A 25 -27.38 0.49 6.60
C SER A 25 -26.50 1.66 7.03
N TYR A 26 -26.01 2.43 6.07
CA TYR A 26 -25.23 3.63 6.32
C TYR A 26 -26.15 4.82 6.61
N GLU A 27 -26.18 5.24 7.86
CA GLU A 27 -26.91 6.43 8.30
C GLU A 27 -26.05 7.68 8.07
N THR A 28 -26.62 8.66 7.39
CA THR A 28 -25.96 9.91 7.00
C THR A 28 -26.98 11.04 6.95
N THR A 29 -26.56 12.25 6.55
CA THR A 29 -27.43 13.41 6.44
C THR A 29 -27.26 14.10 5.09
N GLU A 30 -28.37 14.53 4.50
CA GLU A 30 -28.41 15.35 3.30
C GLU A 30 -28.69 16.81 3.68
N LEU A 31 -27.84 17.73 3.24
CA LEU A 31 -28.01 19.17 3.43
C LEU A 31 -28.76 19.75 2.24
N VAL A 32 -29.90 20.39 2.51
CA VAL A 32 -30.69 21.10 1.49
C VAL A 32 -30.75 22.57 1.88
N HIS A 33 -30.31 23.45 0.98
CA HIS A 33 -30.46 24.88 1.18
C HIS A 33 -31.87 25.33 0.74
N ASP A 34 -32.69 25.73 1.70
CA ASP A 34 -34.00 26.32 1.48
C ASP A 34 -33.87 27.85 1.51
N ALA A 35 -34.33 28.53 0.45
CA ALA A 35 -34.18 29.98 0.31
C ALA A 35 -34.93 30.79 1.40
N LYS A 36 -35.89 30.18 2.11
CA LYS A 36 -36.66 30.81 3.20
C LYS A 36 -36.18 30.37 4.58
N ASN A 37 -35.80 29.11 4.73
CA ASN A 37 -35.47 28.50 6.02
C ASN A 37 -33.97 28.26 6.24
N GLY A 38 -33.11 28.61 5.27
CA GLY A 38 -31.68 28.36 5.33
C GLY A 38 -31.33 26.88 5.15
N TRP A 39 -30.28 26.40 5.81
CA TRP A 39 -29.84 25.00 5.70
C TRP A 39 -30.76 24.05 6.47
N VAL A 40 -31.35 23.09 5.77
CA VAL A 40 -32.14 21.99 6.34
C VAL A 40 -31.30 20.72 6.30
N VAL A 41 -31.07 20.12 7.48
CA VAL A 41 -30.36 18.86 7.63
C VAL A 41 -31.37 17.72 7.68
N LYS A 42 -31.32 16.80 6.72
CA LYS A 42 -32.25 15.67 6.61
C LYS A 42 -31.53 14.35 6.87
N PRO A 43 -31.87 13.61 7.93
CA PRO A 43 -31.37 12.24 8.11
C PRO A 43 -31.74 11.37 6.92
N LYS A 44 -30.81 10.52 6.50
CA LYS A 44 -30.94 9.63 5.34
C LYS A 44 -30.21 8.32 5.63
N THR A 45 -30.80 7.21 5.23
CA THR A 45 -30.16 5.89 5.30
C THR A 45 -29.89 5.39 3.89
N VAL A 46 -28.67 4.92 3.63
CA VAL A 46 -28.26 4.28 2.37
C VAL A 46 -27.88 2.85 2.67
N ASN A 47 -28.55 1.88 2.04
CA ASN A 47 -28.26 0.47 2.25
C ASN A 47 -27.19 0.00 1.26
N TYR A 48 -26.13 -0.60 1.79
CA TYR A 48 -25.05 -1.24 1.05
C TYR A 48 -25.11 -2.75 1.23
N GLN A 49 -24.74 -3.46 0.17
CA GLN A 49 -24.41 -4.87 0.23
C GLN A 49 -22.92 -5.02 -0.11
N PHE A 50 -22.15 -5.51 0.85
CA PHE A 50 -20.73 -5.80 0.65
C PHE A 50 -20.54 -7.29 0.40
N LYS A 51 -19.67 -7.61 -0.53
CA LYS A 51 -19.15 -8.94 -0.78
C LYS A 51 -17.64 -8.89 -0.62
N THR A 52 -17.12 -9.63 0.36
CA THR A 52 -15.70 -9.71 0.66
C THR A 52 -15.20 -11.10 0.29
N ASP A 53 -14.29 -11.20 -0.69
CA ASP A 53 -13.56 -12.43 -0.97
C ASP A 53 -12.64 -12.75 0.21
N THR A 54 -12.75 -13.97 0.75
CA THR A 54 -11.95 -14.40 1.90
C THR A 54 -10.63 -15.04 1.50
N ARG A 55 -10.39 -15.25 0.21
CA ARG A 55 -9.11 -15.76 -0.29
C ARG A 55 -8.08 -14.65 -0.25
N VAL A 56 -7.03 -14.86 0.55
CA VAL A 56 -5.91 -13.93 0.63
C VAL A 56 -4.98 -14.17 -0.56
N PRO A 57 -4.82 -13.21 -1.48
CA PRO A 57 -3.94 -13.38 -2.63
C PRO A 57 -2.48 -13.24 -2.21
N LYS A 58 -1.57 -13.75 -3.04
CA LYS A 58 -0.16 -13.36 -2.93
C LYS A 58 -0.01 -11.90 -3.36
N LEU A 59 0.81 -11.14 -2.65
CA LEU A 59 0.98 -9.70 -2.89
C LEU A 59 2.39 -9.39 -3.40
N GLY A 60 2.44 -8.72 -4.55
CA GLY A 60 3.65 -8.12 -5.09
C GLY A 60 3.57 -6.61 -4.92
N VAL A 61 4.61 -5.99 -4.36
CA VAL A 61 4.67 -4.53 -4.18
C VAL A 61 5.83 -3.98 -4.98
N MET A 62 5.52 -3.06 -5.88
CA MET A 62 6.50 -2.37 -6.73
C MET A 62 6.67 -0.92 -6.26
N LEU A 63 7.85 -0.62 -5.73
CA LEU A 63 8.16 0.68 -5.14
C LEU A 63 8.83 1.60 -6.16
N VAL A 64 8.33 2.83 -6.31
CA VAL A 64 9.10 3.88 -6.99
C VAL A 64 9.99 4.55 -5.93
N GLY A 65 11.30 4.54 -6.15
CA GLY A 65 12.29 4.91 -5.13
C GLY A 65 12.62 3.76 -4.18
N TRP A 66 12.70 2.53 -4.69
CA TRP A 66 12.91 1.34 -3.87
C TRP A 66 14.23 1.38 -3.09
N GLY A 67 15.29 1.94 -3.67
CA GLY A 67 16.58 2.17 -3.01
C GLY A 67 16.59 3.42 -2.12
N GLY A 68 15.46 4.11 -1.93
CA GLY A 68 15.31 5.19 -0.98
C GLY A 68 15.30 4.71 0.48
N ASN A 69 15.25 5.66 1.42
CA ASN A 69 15.22 5.34 2.86
C ASN A 69 14.00 4.48 3.20
N ASN A 70 12.81 4.85 2.70
CA ASN A 70 11.58 4.11 2.95
C ASN A 70 11.59 2.75 2.28
N GLY A 71 12.00 2.65 1.01
CA GLY A 71 11.98 1.38 0.28
C GLY A 71 12.95 0.35 0.85
N SER A 72 14.18 0.77 1.18
CA SER A 72 15.17 -0.10 1.86
C SER A 72 14.75 -0.50 3.27
N THR A 73 14.16 0.43 4.04
CA THR A 73 13.67 0.15 5.41
C THR A 73 12.46 -0.77 5.38
N LEU A 74 11.49 -0.54 4.50
CA LEU A 74 10.30 -1.41 4.38
C LEU A 74 10.71 -2.84 4.04
N THR A 75 11.59 -2.99 3.03
CA THR A 75 12.07 -4.30 2.58
C THR A 75 12.86 -5.01 3.68
N GLY A 76 13.84 -4.33 4.28
CA GLY A 76 14.66 -4.90 5.34
C GLY A 76 13.86 -5.21 6.61
N GLY A 77 12.88 -4.37 6.96
CA GLY A 77 12.02 -4.58 8.12
C GLY A 77 11.12 -5.80 7.96
N VAL A 78 10.57 -6.02 6.76
CA VAL A 78 9.80 -7.24 6.47
C VAL A 78 10.69 -8.48 6.50
N ILE A 79 11.88 -8.45 5.88
CA ILE A 79 12.82 -9.57 5.93
C ILE A 79 13.19 -9.88 7.39
N ALA A 80 13.50 -8.85 8.20
CA ALA A 80 13.83 -9.05 9.61
C ALA A 80 12.71 -9.75 10.40
N ASN A 81 11.44 -9.39 10.14
CA ASN A 81 10.30 -10.04 10.77
C ASN A 81 10.13 -11.49 10.30
N ARG A 82 10.13 -11.72 8.98
CA ARG A 82 10.01 -13.04 8.37
C ARG A 82 11.07 -14.03 8.86
N GLU A 83 12.32 -13.59 8.94
CA GLU A 83 13.45 -14.41 9.37
C GLU A 83 13.61 -14.45 10.90
N GLY A 84 12.76 -13.73 11.65
CA GLY A 84 12.79 -13.71 13.12
C GLY A 84 14.06 -13.08 13.71
N ILE A 85 14.68 -12.13 13.01
CA ILE A 85 15.96 -11.53 13.38
C ILE A 85 15.86 -10.80 14.72
N SER A 86 16.89 -10.99 15.54
CA SER A 86 17.13 -10.22 16.77
C SER A 86 18.54 -9.65 16.74
N TRP A 87 18.73 -8.48 17.31
CA TRP A 87 20.03 -7.79 17.33
C TRP A 87 20.25 -7.10 18.66
N ALA A 88 21.51 -6.97 19.06
CA ALA A 88 21.86 -6.26 20.28
C ALA A 88 21.93 -4.76 20.02
N THR A 89 21.32 -3.97 20.89
CA THR A 89 21.57 -2.52 21.03
C THR A 89 22.41 -2.26 22.28
N LYS A 90 22.72 -0.99 22.54
CA LYS A 90 23.44 -0.61 23.77
C LYS A 90 22.63 -0.89 25.04
N GLU A 91 21.30 -1.00 24.92
CA GLU A 91 20.37 -1.15 26.02
C GLU A 91 19.87 -2.58 26.18
N LYS A 92 19.54 -3.27 25.08
CA LYS A 92 18.94 -4.62 25.13
C LYS A 92 19.03 -5.34 23.80
N ILE A 93 18.70 -6.63 23.81
CA ILE A 93 18.40 -7.36 22.58
C ILE A 93 17.01 -6.92 22.10
N GLN A 94 16.95 -6.47 20.85
CA GLN A 94 15.71 -6.17 20.14
C GLN A 94 15.33 -7.37 19.27
N ARG A 95 14.03 -7.55 19.07
CA ARG A 95 13.46 -8.51 18.11
C ARG A 95 12.67 -7.75 17.07
N ALA A 96 12.80 -8.16 15.81
CA ALA A 96 12.01 -7.62 14.72
C ALA A 96 10.51 -7.69 15.05
N ASN A 97 9.81 -6.60 14.76
CA ASN A 97 8.38 -6.46 14.99
C ASN A 97 7.79 -5.47 13.97
N TYR A 98 6.46 -5.35 13.97
CA TYR A 98 5.71 -4.38 13.15
C TYR A 98 5.11 -3.24 13.99
N PHE A 99 5.80 -2.80 15.05
CA PHE A 99 5.33 -1.65 15.82
C PHE A 99 5.20 -0.41 14.93
N GLY A 100 4.14 0.37 15.17
CA GLY A 100 3.74 1.48 14.31
C GLY A 100 2.82 1.08 13.15
N SER A 101 2.65 -0.21 12.85
CA SER A 101 1.65 -0.67 11.89
C SER A 101 0.28 -0.82 12.54
N LEU A 102 -0.71 -0.08 12.05
CA LEU A 102 -2.10 -0.22 12.51
C LEU A 102 -2.60 -1.66 12.32
N THR A 103 -2.37 -2.26 11.16
CA THR A 103 -2.91 -3.60 10.86
C THR A 103 -2.24 -4.69 11.67
N GLN A 104 -0.94 -4.58 11.95
CA GLN A 104 -0.18 -5.65 12.60
C GLN A 104 -0.02 -5.47 14.11
N ALA A 105 -0.05 -4.25 14.62
CA ALA A 105 0.29 -3.94 16.02
C ALA A 105 -0.83 -3.18 16.77
N SER A 106 -2.02 -3.02 16.19
CA SER A 106 -3.18 -2.46 16.91
C SER A 106 -4.25 -3.51 17.20
N SER A 107 -5.15 -3.14 18.11
CA SER A 107 -6.31 -3.93 18.52
C SER A 107 -7.60 -3.16 18.32
N ILE A 108 -8.69 -3.87 18.13
CA ILE A 108 -10.04 -3.32 18.06
C ILE A 108 -10.91 -3.92 19.17
N ARG A 109 -11.78 -3.11 19.77
CA ARG A 109 -12.80 -3.61 20.70
C ARG A 109 -13.89 -4.33 19.91
N VAL A 110 -14.16 -5.58 20.27
CA VAL A 110 -15.18 -6.42 19.60
C VAL A 110 -16.46 -6.57 20.42
N GLY A 111 -16.40 -6.36 21.73
CA GLY A 111 -17.57 -6.49 22.59
C GLY A 111 -17.23 -6.42 24.07
N SER A 112 -18.08 -7.02 24.88
CA SER A 112 -17.88 -7.19 26.32
C SER A 112 -18.28 -8.58 26.77
N PHE A 113 -17.55 -9.15 27.73
CA PHE A 113 -17.86 -10.44 28.36
C PHE A 113 -17.71 -10.28 29.87
N ASN A 114 -18.76 -10.62 30.62
CA ASN A 114 -18.81 -10.47 32.09
C ASN A 114 -18.42 -9.06 32.61
N GLY A 115 -18.81 -8.02 31.88
CA GLY A 115 -18.50 -6.63 32.25
C GLY A 115 -17.11 -6.14 31.87
N GLU A 116 -16.27 -7.00 31.29
CA GLU A 116 -14.97 -6.60 30.74
C GLU A 116 -15.04 -6.35 29.24
N GLU A 117 -14.28 -5.36 28.76
CA GLU A 117 -14.10 -5.13 27.34
C GLU A 117 -13.19 -6.20 26.71
N ILE A 118 -13.62 -6.69 25.55
CA ILE A 118 -12.91 -7.70 24.78
C ILE A 118 -12.31 -7.05 23.54
N TYR A 119 -11.03 -7.29 23.34
CA TYR A 119 -10.25 -6.78 22.22
C TYR A 119 -9.70 -7.93 21.38
N ALA A 120 -9.53 -7.68 20.09
CA ALA A 120 -8.90 -8.60 19.15
C ALA A 120 -7.85 -7.85 18.30
N PRO A 121 -6.85 -8.54 17.72
CA PRO A 121 -5.93 -7.94 16.76
C PRO A 121 -6.68 -7.29 15.60
N PHE A 122 -6.26 -6.13 15.11
CA PHE A 122 -6.92 -5.47 13.97
C PHE A 122 -6.98 -6.39 12.74
N LYS A 123 -5.89 -7.10 12.45
CA LYS A 123 -5.81 -8.09 11.36
C LYS A 123 -6.73 -9.30 11.49
N SER A 124 -7.39 -9.51 12.63
CA SER A 124 -8.35 -10.62 12.80
C SER A 124 -9.77 -10.25 12.38
N LEU A 125 -10.04 -9.00 11.98
CA LEU A 125 -11.36 -8.55 11.53
C LEU A 125 -11.82 -9.23 10.24
N LEU A 126 -10.90 -9.33 9.27
CA LEU A 126 -11.11 -9.93 7.97
C LEU A 126 -9.80 -10.60 7.52
N PRO A 127 -9.85 -11.59 6.60
CA PRO A 127 -8.64 -12.15 6.01
C PRO A 127 -7.79 -11.04 5.35
N MET A 128 -6.52 -10.94 5.76
CA MET A 128 -5.58 -9.93 5.26
C MET A 128 -4.26 -10.59 4.87
N VAL A 129 -3.55 -9.97 3.92
CA VAL A 129 -2.20 -10.38 3.53
C VAL A 129 -1.26 -10.30 4.72
N ASN A 130 -0.49 -11.36 4.95
CA ASN A 130 0.61 -11.34 5.90
C ASN A 130 1.78 -10.55 5.29
N PRO A 131 2.28 -9.47 5.94
CA PRO A 131 3.43 -8.71 5.45
C PRO A 131 4.67 -9.56 5.16
N ASP A 132 4.89 -10.65 5.90
CA ASP A 132 6.03 -11.56 5.70
C ASP A 132 5.99 -12.29 4.34
N GLU A 133 4.81 -12.39 3.73
CA GLU A 133 4.59 -13.06 2.44
C GLU A 133 4.64 -12.09 1.25
N VAL A 134 4.83 -10.79 1.52
CA VAL A 134 4.88 -9.77 0.48
C VAL A 134 6.20 -9.83 -0.27
N VAL A 135 6.12 -9.88 -1.60
CA VAL A 135 7.28 -9.83 -2.49
C VAL A 135 7.51 -8.40 -2.93
N PHE A 136 8.69 -7.85 -2.62
CA PHE A 136 9.07 -6.50 -2.98
C PHE A 136 9.94 -6.46 -4.24
N GLY A 137 9.66 -5.47 -5.07
CA GLY A 137 10.49 -5.03 -6.18
C GLY A 137 10.33 -3.53 -6.38
N GLY A 138 10.89 -2.99 -7.45
CA GLY A 138 10.67 -1.60 -7.78
C GLY A 138 11.75 -0.99 -8.63
N TRP A 139 11.64 0.32 -8.79
CA TRP A 139 12.53 1.16 -9.57
C TRP A 139 13.25 2.16 -8.67
N ASP A 140 14.47 2.53 -9.04
CA ASP A 140 15.19 3.65 -8.44
C ASP A 140 16.11 4.25 -9.51
N ILE A 141 16.29 5.56 -9.46
CA ILE A 141 17.23 6.28 -10.35
C ILE A 141 18.69 5.98 -9.98
N SER A 142 18.94 5.40 -8.81
CA SER A 142 20.24 4.93 -8.35
C SER A 142 20.34 3.40 -8.48
N LYS A 143 21.48 2.90 -8.98
CA LYS A 143 21.72 1.45 -9.12
C LYS A 143 22.15 0.71 -7.85
N LEU A 144 22.19 1.40 -6.70
CA LEU A 144 22.60 0.74 -5.45
C LEU A 144 21.67 -0.43 -5.15
N ASN A 145 22.25 -1.58 -4.84
CA ASN A 145 21.48 -2.68 -4.25
C ASN A 145 20.89 -2.26 -2.90
N LEU A 146 19.89 -3.00 -2.44
CA LEU A 146 19.13 -2.65 -1.25
C LEU A 146 19.98 -2.70 0.03
N ALA A 147 21.03 -3.53 0.10
CA ALA A 147 21.93 -3.55 1.26
C ALA A 147 22.78 -2.26 1.36
N ASP A 148 23.32 -1.79 0.24
CA ASP A 148 24.09 -0.55 0.21
C ASP A 148 23.17 0.68 0.33
N ALA A 149 21.95 0.61 -0.21
CA ALA A 149 20.90 1.61 0.01
C ALA A 149 20.50 1.72 1.49
N MET A 150 20.36 0.59 2.18
CA MET A 150 20.08 0.51 3.62
C MET A 150 21.22 1.16 4.43
N ALA A 151 22.47 0.86 4.10
CA ALA A 151 23.64 1.47 4.74
C ALA A 151 23.67 3.00 4.51
N ARG A 152 23.35 3.46 3.29
CA ARG A 152 23.21 4.88 2.97
C ARG A 152 22.08 5.55 3.76
N ALA A 153 20.97 4.87 3.96
CA ALA A 153 19.78 5.40 4.64
C ALA A 153 20.01 5.64 6.14
N LYS A 154 20.92 4.88 6.78
CA LYS A 154 21.28 5.01 8.20
C LYS A 154 20.07 4.92 9.15
N VAL A 155 19.10 4.06 8.81
CA VAL A 155 17.88 3.85 9.61
C VAL A 155 18.06 2.71 10.61
N PHE A 156 18.50 1.54 10.14
CA PHE A 156 18.71 0.37 11.02
C PHE A 156 20.00 0.46 11.81
N ASP A 157 20.04 -0.20 12.97
CA ASP A 157 21.27 -0.42 13.72
C ASP A 157 22.29 -1.22 12.90
N ILE A 158 23.58 -0.96 13.12
CA ILE A 158 24.68 -1.56 12.35
C ILE A 158 24.65 -3.10 12.40
N ASP A 159 24.31 -3.68 13.56
CA ASP A 159 24.25 -5.14 13.70
C ASP A 159 23.13 -5.73 12.83
N LEU A 160 21.93 -5.14 12.89
CA LEU A 160 20.82 -5.51 12.01
C LEU A 160 21.18 -5.35 10.53
N GLN A 161 21.87 -4.26 10.15
CA GLN A 161 22.32 -4.07 8.76
C GLN A 161 23.25 -5.20 8.28
N LYS A 162 24.16 -5.68 9.14
CA LYS A 162 25.04 -6.81 8.80
C LYS A 162 24.26 -8.10 8.61
N GLN A 163 23.30 -8.36 9.49
CA GLN A 163 22.44 -9.55 9.41
C GLN A 163 21.53 -9.54 8.17
N LEU A 164 21.05 -8.36 7.77
CA LEU A 164 20.20 -8.19 6.58
C LEU A 164 20.96 -8.20 5.25
N ARG A 165 22.26 -7.92 5.24
CA ARG A 165 23.07 -7.79 4.01
C ARG A 165 22.95 -9.01 3.07
N PRO A 166 23.10 -10.28 3.52
CA PRO A 166 23.00 -11.45 2.64
C PRO A 166 21.65 -11.57 1.92
N TYR A 167 20.59 -11.02 2.52
CA TYR A 167 19.24 -11.03 1.94
C TYR A 167 19.02 -9.90 0.93
N MET A 168 19.68 -8.75 1.12
CA MET A 168 19.37 -7.51 0.40
C MET A 168 20.41 -7.13 -0.66
N GLU A 169 21.59 -7.75 -0.68
CA GLU A 169 22.68 -7.38 -1.59
C GLU A 169 22.42 -7.78 -3.06
N SER A 170 21.63 -8.83 -3.29
CA SER A 170 21.21 -9.27 -4.63
C SER A 170 20.01 -8.52 -5.17
N MET A 171 19.32 -7.74 -4.33
CA MET A 171 18.15 -6.96 -4.70
C MET A 171 18.60 -5.63 -5.30
N VAL A 172 18.50 -5.50 -6.63
CA VAL A 172 18.88 -4.29 -7.36
C VAL A 172 17.64 -3.65 -7.99
N PRO A 173 17.40 -2.34 -7.81
CA PRO A 173 16.27 -1.66 -8.42
C PRO A 173 16.32 -1.67 -9.95
N LEU A 174 15.15 -1.78 -10.58
CA LEU A 174 14.99 -1.52 -12.01
C LEU A 174 15.26 -0.03 -12.34
N PRO A 175 15.64 0.30 -13.58
CA PRO A 175 15.89 1.70 -13.96
C PRO A 175 14.65 2.58 -13.78
N GLY A 176 14.80 3.71 -13.11
CA GLY A 176 13.71 4.67 -12.86
C GLY A 176 13.51 5.67 -14.01
N ILE A 177 12.36 6.34 -14.02
CA ILE A 177 12.16 7.52 -14.86
C ILE A 177 12.77 8.73 -14.13
N PHE A 178 13.61 9.49 -14.84
CA PHE A 178 14.25 10.69 -14.31
C PHE A 178 13.99 11.86 -15.26
N ASP A 179 13.26 12.85 -14.77
CA ASP A 179 13.00 14.10 -15.48
C ASP A 179 13.56 15.23 -14.59
N PRO A 180 14.72 15.83 -14.95
CA PRO A 180 15.42 16.83 -14.14
C PRO A 180 14.54 18.02 -13.74
N ASP A 181 13.54 18.36 -14.56
CA ASP A 181 12.66 19.51 -14.33
C ASP A 181 11.71 19.30 -13.13
N PHE A 182 11.51 18.05 -12.71
CA PHE A 182 10.57 17.69 -11.63
C PHE A 182 11.23 17.39 -10.29
N ILE A 183 12.54 17.49 -10.21
CA ILE A 183 13.33 17.12 -9.03
C ILE A 183 14.36 18.20 -8.71
N ALA A 184 14.82 18.23 -7.46
CA ALA A 184 15.89 19.14 -7.08
C ALA A 184 17.16 18.87 -7.91
N ALA A 185 17.78 19.94 -8.42
CA ALA A 185 18.98 19.87 -9.27
C ALA A 185 20.15 19.09 -8.65
N ASN A 186 20.19 18.98 -7.32
CA ASN A 186 21.21 18.22 -6.58
C ASN A 186 21.08 16.69 -6.70
N GLN A 187 19.99 16.17 -7.28
CA GLN A 187 19.79 14.74 -7.48
C GLN A 187 20.46 14.19 -8.76
N GLY A 188 20.99 15.07 -9.62
CA GLY A 188 21.62 14.67 -10.89
C GLY A 188 22.76 13.66 -10.73
N THR A 189 23.57 13.79 -9.68
CA THR A 189 24.70 12.88 -9.43
C THR A 189 24.28 11.48 -8.95
N ARG A 190 23.03 11.34 -8.46
CA ARG A 190 22.48 10.07 -7.97
C ARG A 190 21.83 9.25 -9.09
N ALA A 191 21.53 9.88 -10.22
CA ALA A 191 20.77 9.29 -11.31
C ALA A 191 21.67 8.50 -12.28
N ASP A 192 22.08 7.29 -11.89
CA ASP A 192 22.91 6.40 -12.70
C ASP A 192 22.18 5.14 -13.20
N ASN A 193 20.88 5.04 -12.92
CA ASN A 193 19.99 3.93 -13.29
C ASN A 193 18.67 4.45 -13.88
N VAL A 194 18.73 5.02 -15.08
CA VAL A 194 17.61 5.77 -15.68
C VAL A 194 17.14 5.14 -16.99
N LEU A 195 15.82 5.07 -17.16
CA LEU A 195 15.18 4.72 -18.44
C LEU A 195 15.42 5.82 -19.48
N LYS A 196 15.91 5.40 -20.65
CA LYS A 196 16.17 6.28 -21.79
C LYS A 196 15.01 6.19 -22.80
N GLY A 197 14.80 7.26 -23.55
CA GLY A 197 13.80 7.33 -24.61
C GLY A 197 12.70 8.34 -24.32
N SER A 198 11.67 8.30 -25.15
CA SER A 198 10.48 9.13 -25.02
C SER A 198 9.60 8.73 -23.84
N LYS A 199 8.74 9.64 -23.37
CA LYS A 199 7.76 9.35 -22.31
C LYS A 199 6.87 8.16 -22.66
N LYS A 200 6.51 7.99 -23.94
CA LYS A 200 5.70 6.85 -24.42
C LYS A 200 6.43 5.51 -24.29
N GLU A 201 7.71 5.47 -24.63
CA GLU A 201 8.55 4.26 -24.48
C GLU A 201 8.75 3.93 -22.99
N ASN A 202 8.99 4.93 -22.15
CA ASN A 202 9.12 4.75 -20.71
C ASN A 202 7.84 4.18 -20.09
N ILE A 203 6.65 4.69 -20.45
CA ILE A 203 5.37 4.15 -19.97
C ILE A 203 5.21 2.68 -20.41
N ALA A 204 5.52 2.36 -21.67
CA ALA A 204 5.44 0.99 -22.17
C ALA A 204 6.40 0.04 -21.43
N GLN A 205 7.60 0.52 -21.07
CA GLN A 205 8.56 -0.23 -20.28
C GLN A 205 8.06 -0.47 -18.85
N ILE A 206 7.52 0.56 -18.16
CA ILE A 206 6.95 0.39 -16.81
C ILE A 206 5.79 -0.61 -16.81
N GLN A 207 4.90 -0.53 -17.80
CA GLN A 207 3.81 -1.51 -17.95
C GLN A 207 4.34 -2.93 -18.19
N LYS A 208 5.44 -3.07 -18.95
CA LYS A 208 6.10 -4.36 -19.17
C LYS A 208 6.71 -4.90 -17.87
N ASP A 209 7.40 -4.06 -17.11
CA ASP A 209 8.00 -4.41 -15.83
C ASP A 209 6.93 -4.90 -14.84
N ILE A 210 5.81 -4.17 -14.70
CA ILE A 210 4.67 -4.55 -13.86
C ILE A 210 4.11 -5.92 -14.27
N ARG A 211 4.00 -6.19 -15.58
CA ARG A 211 3.52 -7.48 -16.10
C ARG A 211 4.53 -8.62 -16.01
N PHE A 212 5.83 -8.32 -15.84
CA PHE A 212 6.87 -9.34 -15.76
C PHE A 212 7.09 -9.85 -14.32
N VAL A 213 6.80 -9.02 -13.30
CA VAL A 213 6.75 -9.43 -11.89
C VAL A 213 5.85 -10.67 -11.64
N PRO A 214 4.71 -10.85 -12.32
CA PRO A 214 3.92 -12.09 -12.36
C PRO A 214 4.69 -13.40 -12.58
N LEU A 215 5.90 -13.40 -13.16
CA LEU A 215 6.67 -14.63 -13.39
C LEU A 215 7.47 -15.12 -12.19
N LEU A 216 7.70 -14.28 -11.16
CA LEU A 216 8.34 -14.72 -9.91
C LEU A 216 7.34 -15.46 -8.99
N VAL A 217 6.04 -15.36 -9.24
CA VAL A 217 4.99 -16.04 -8.46
C VAL A 217 3.79 -16.40 -9.36
N LYS A 218 3.60 -17.70 -9.68
CA LYS A 218 2.57 -18.24 -10.60
C LYS A 218 1.10 -18.16 -10.10
N LEU A 219 0.68 -17.10 -9.42
CA LEU A 219 -0.66 -16.98 -8.82
C LEU A 219 -1.26 -15.59 -9.07
N PRO A 220 -2.57 -15.35 -8.87
CA PRO A 220 -3.13 -14.00 -8.99
C PRO A 220 -2.44 -13.08 -7.97
N ILE A 221 -1.58 -12.18 -8.48
CA ILE A 221 -0.85 -11.21 -7.67
C ILE A 221 -1.61 -9.88 -7.73
N LEU A 222 -2.03 -9.36 -6.58
CA LEU A 222 -2.36 -7.94 -6.50
C LEU A 222 -1.03 -7.16 -6.57
N THR A 223 -0.86 -6.32 -7.59
CA THR A 223 0.33 -5.46 -7.69
C THR A 223 -0.01 -4.09 -7.12
N ALA A 224 0.57 -3.72 -5.99
CA ALA A 224 0.46 -2.37 -5.45
C ALA A 224 1.69 -1.55 -5.87
N GLN A 225 1.45 -0.37 -6.43
CA GLN A 225 2.51 0.61 -6.68
C GLN A 225 2.47 1.69 -5.60
N ILE A 226 3.57 1.85 -4.87
CA ILE A 226 3.69 2.88 -3.83
C ILE A 226 4.82 3.83 -4.23
N PHE A 227 4.50 5.12 -4.27
CA PHE A 227 5.49 6.16 -4.53
C PHE A 227 6.22 6.53 -3.24
N GLY A 228 7.48 6.10 -3.12
CA GLY A 228 8.39 6.49 -2.05
C GLY A 228 9.58 7.32 -2.55
N GLY A 229 9.50 7.83 -3.79
CA GLY A 229 10.53 8.65 -4.41
C GLY A 229 10.60 10.06 -3.84
N SER A 230 11.55 10.86 -4.35
CA SER A 230 11.67 12.28 -3.98
C SER A 230 10.35 13.02 -4.24
N SER A 231 10.02 13.97 -3.36
CA SER A 231 8.93 14.90 -3.60
C SER A 231 9.13 15.57 -4.95
N LEU A 232 8.12 15.47 -5.81
CA LEU A 232 8.12 16.12 -7.11
C LEU A 232 7.58 17.54 -6.97
N THR A 233 8.12 18.46 -7.77
CA THR A 233 7.49 19.77 -7.95
C THR A 233 6.07 19.56 -8.49
N ILE A 234 5.09 20.30 -7.95
CA ILE A 234 3.68 20.18 -8.33
C ILE A 234 3.54 20.36 -9.85
N CYS A 235 3.17 19.29 -10.56
CA CYS A 235 2.60 19.41 -11.89
C CYS A 235 1.24 20.10 -11.78
N THR A 236 0.92 20.99 -12.72
CA THR A 236 -0.39 21.67 -12.77
C THR A 236 -1.59 20.72 -12.82
N HIS A 237 -1.39 19.42 -13.11
CA HIS A 237 -2.39 18.36 -13.00
C HIS A 237 -1.72 17.04 -12.60
N ALA A 238 -1.97 16.53 -11.38
CA ALA A 238 -1.54 15.20 -10.96
C ALA A 238 -2.70 14.20 -11.16
N LEU A 239 -2.52 13.22 -12.05
CA LEU A 239 -3.42 12.07 -12.19
C LEU A 239 -2.89 10.94 -11.31
N PHE A 240 -3.61 10.62 -10.23
CA PHE A 240 -3.43 9.36 -9.52
C PHE A 240 -4.01 8.23 -10.38
N TRP A 241 -3.20 7.21 -10.68
CA TRP A 241 -3.65 6.01 -11.35
C TRP A 241 -3.78 4.89 -10.32
N GLY A 242 -5.02 4.58 -9.94
CA GLY A 242 -5.37 3.30 -9.34
C GLY A 242 -5.96 2.42 -10.43
N TYR A 243 -5.36 1.26 -10.68
CA TYR A 243 -5.98 0.25 -11.54
C TYR A 243 -6.96 -0.54 -10.66
N SER A 244 -8.24 -0.17 -10.73
CA SER A 244 -9.33 -1.03 -10.29
C SER A 244 -10.04 -1.50 -11.54
N ASP A 245 -10.05 -2.82 -11.79
CA ASP A 245 -10.99 -3.44 -12.71
C ASP A 245 -12.39 -3.23 -12.13
N MET A 246 -12.98 -2.08 -12.42
CA MET A 246 -14.39 -1.81 -12.23
C MET A 246 -15.04 -1.87 -13.60
N ASP A 247 -15.57 -3.03 -13.94
CA ASP A 247 -16.58 -3.20 -14.98
C ASP A 247 -17.84 -2.42 -14.59
N HIS A 248 -17.80 -1.10 -14.81
CA HIS A 248 -18.98 -0.25 -14.79
C HIS A 248 -19.19 0.31 -16.19
N LYS A 249 -20.02 -0.39 -16.97
CA LYS A 249 -20.78 0.24 -18.05
C LYS A 249 -21.75 1.24 -17.42
N SER A 250 -21.39 2.51 -17.40
CA SER A 250 -22.35 3.61 -17.24
C SER A 250 -22.55 4.28 -18.60
N PRO A 251 -23.78 4.35 -19.13
CA PRO A 251 -24.08 5.22 -20.26
C PRO A 251 -24.16 6.66 -19.74
N LEU A 252 -23.94 7.64 -20.64
CA LEU A 252 -23.97 9.10 -20.44
C LEU A 252 -22.61 9.75 -20.18
N GLN A 253 -21.97 10.15 -21.28
CA GLN A 253 -20.93 11.17 -21.31
C GLN A 253 -21.41 12.22 -22.34
N PRO A 254 -21.70 13.48 -21.96
CA PRO A 254 -21.89 14.55 -22.92
C PRO A 254 -20.55 15.10 -23.40
N ASP A 255 -20.49 15.33 -24.70
CA ASP A 255 -19.39 15.84 -25.51
C ASP A 255 -18.83 17.17 -24.97
N LEU A 256 -17.56 17.16 -24.56
CA LEU A 256 -16.81 18.35 -24.11
C LEU A 256 -15.84 18.79 -25.21
N ASP A 257 -16.36 19.27 -26.34
CA ASP A 257 -15.53 19.87 -27.39
C ASP A 257 -16.08 21.16 -28.01
N GLN A 258 -16.84 21.96 -27.25
CA GLN A 258 -17.28 23.28 -27.70
C GLN A 258 -17.22 24.36 -26.61
N ARG A 259 -16.03 24.70 -26.10
CA ARG A 259 -15.74 26.02 -25.50
C ARG A 259 -14.29 26.43 -25.68
N ARG A 260 -13.89 26.67 -26.93
CA ARG A 260 -12.75 27.53 -27.28
C ARG A 260 -13.09 28.31 -28.54
N ARG A 261 -13.87 29.38 -28.38
CA ARG A 261 -14.01 30.51 -29.32
C ARG A 261 -14.95 31.54 -28.66
N THR A 262 -14.36 32.46 -27.91
CA THR A 262 -14.70 33.88 -27.77
C THR A 262 -13.73 34.49 -26.77
#